data_AF-A0A7C8MRY7-F1
#
_entry.id   AF-A0A7C8MRY7-F1
#
_cell.length_a   1.000
_cell.length_b   1.000
_cell.length_c   1.000
_cell.angle_alpha   90.00
_cell.angle_beta   90.00
_cell.angle_gamma   90.00
#
_symmetry.space_group_name_H-M   'P 1'
#
loop_
_entity.id
_entity.type
_entity.pdbx_description
1 polymer ?
#
loop_
_entity_poly.entity_id
_entity_poly.type
_entity_poly.pdbx_seq_one_letter_code
_entity_poly.pdbx_strand_id
1 'polypeptide(L)'
;MRVDLVPLYPKSLWVPRDAPLHALWDLREYYIAHYNDQFFLPPPAEVPNFFPLFAFFELIFHLPVSIWAVRALWSGLGRGLPGSSELLLLIYGFQTAITTLTCMYEAALWDPAVVSFEQKTVLVGGLYGGYFALAVVLTVDMYARVLNRLNTTNAAKKTQ
;
A
#
# COMPACT_ATOMS: atom_id res chain seq x y z
N MET A 1 1.78 4.26 -3.62
CA MET A 1 2.99 3.63 -3.06
C MET A 1 3.82 3.08 -4.22
N ARG A 2 4.85 3.86 -4.57
CA ARG A 2 5.91 3.70 -5.58
C ARG A 2 6.94 4.80 -5.31
N VAL A 3 6.47 5.92 -4.75
CA VAL A 3 7.25 7.03 -4.21
C VAL A 3 8.09 6.58 -2.99
N ASP A 4 7.60 5.60 -2.23
CA ASP A 4 8.20 4.98 -1.03
C ASP A 4 9.50 4.23 -1.32
N LEU A 5 9.71 3.86 -2.58
CA LEU A 5 10.90 3.16 -3.06
C LEU A 5 12.03 4.13 -3.46
N VAL A 6 11.78 5.43 -3.51
CA VAL A 6 12.77 6.46 -3.87
C VAL A 6 14.06 6.38 -3.03
N PRO A 7 14.01 6.16 -1.71
CA PRO A 7 15.22 6.00 -0.89
C PRO A 7 16.04 4.75 -1.24
N LEU A 8 15.43 3.73 -1.84
CA LEU A 8 16.10 2.47 -2.22
C LEU A 8 16.73 2.55 -3.62
N TYR A 9 16.36 3.53 -4.44
CA TYR A 9 16.98 3.72 -5.76
C TYR A 9 18.30 4.49 -5.64
N PRO A 10 19.36 4.08 -6.37
CA PRO A 10 20.59 4.85 -6.50
C PRO A 10 20.27 6.30 -6.89
N LYS A 11 20.82 7.27 -6.16
CA LYS A 11 20.60 8.71 -6.40
C LYS A 11 20.89 9.13 -7.85
N SER A 12 21.81 8.43 -8.53
CA SER A 12 22.13 8.65 -9.93
C SER A 12 20.98 8.40 -10.92
N LEU A 13 19.96 7.62 -10.54
CA LEU A 13 18.86 7.27 -11.45
C LEU A 13 17.69 8.25 -11.43
N TRP A 14 17.60 9.14 -10.42
CA TRP A 14 16.45 10.03 -10.23
C TRP A 14 16.80 11.48 -9.87
N VAL A 15 18.02 11.75 -9.35
CA VAL A 15 18.44 13.13 -8.99
C VAL A 15 18.88 13.97 -10.20
N PRO A 16 19.66 13.45 -11.17
CA PRO A 16 20.05 14.23 -12.36
C PRO A 16 18.84 14.53 -13.27
N ARG A 17 18.78 15.72 -13.87
CA ARG A 17 17.68 16.13 -14.78
C ARG A 17 17.59 15.29 -16.05
N ASP A 18 18.70 14.69 -16.43
CA ASP A 18 18.88 13.77 -17.57
C ASP A 18 18.60 12.31 -17.21
N ALA A 19 18.28 12.01 -15.95
CA ALA A 19 18.04 10.65 -15.50
C ALA A 19 16.67 10.12 -15.94
N PRO A 20 16.56 8.82 -16.29
CA PRO A 20 15.33 8.24 -16.81
C PRO A 20 14.16 8.25 -15.81
N LEU A 21 14.44 8.40 -14.51
CA LEU A 21 13.41 8.45 -13.46
C LEU A 21 13.28 9.85 -12.81
N HIS A 22 13.69 10.93 -13.49
CA HIS A 22 13.57 12.28 -12.95
C HIS A 22 12.12 12.68 -12.61
N ALA A 23 11.12 12.12 -13.29
CA ALA A 23 9.71 12.31 -12.93
C ALA A 23 9.37 11.88 -11.48
N LEU A 24 10.15 10.97 -10.88
CA LEU A 24 10.00 10.60 -9.47
C LEU A 24 10.48 11.72 -8.53
N TRP A 25 11.47 12.53 -8.96
CA TRP A 25 11.91 13.71 -8.23
C TRP A 25 10.81 14.75 -8.19
N ASP A 26 10.22 15.09 -9.35
CA ASP A 26 9.14 16.08 -9.44
C ASP A 26 7.89 15.64 -8.64
N LEU A 27 7.54 14.36 -8.70
CA LEU A 27 6.45 13.80 -7.91
C LEU A 27 6.74 13.87 -6.41
N ARG A 28 8.00 13.64 -6.00
CA ARG A 28 8.42 13.76 -4.61
C ARG A 28 8.39 15.20 -4.13
N GLU A 29 8.84 16.16 -4.92
CA GLU A 29 8.75 17.58 -4.55
C GLU A 29 7.29 18.04 -4.42
N TYR A 30 6.43 17.65 -5.35
CA TYR A 30 4.99 17.89 -5.23
C TYR A 30 4.41 17.27 -3.96
N TYR A 31 4.78 16.03 -3.66
CA TYR A 31 4.29 15.29 -2.50
C TYR A 31 4.72 15.95 -1.18
N ILE A 32 5.99 16.36 -1.07
CA ILE A 32 6.52 17.10 0.08
C ILE A 32 5.81 18.45 0.22
N ALA A 33 5.67 19.20 -0.87
CA ALA A 33 5.05 20.52 -0.83
C ALA A 33 3.56 20.47 -0.45
N HIS A 34 2.84 19.44 -0.88
CA HIS A 34 1.39 19.34 -0.67
C HIS A 34 1.01 18.62 0.62
N TYR A 35 1.73 17.56 0.99
CA TYR A 35 1.37 16.69 2.12
C TYR A 35 2.32 16.80 3.33
N ASN A 36 3.52 17.37 3.15
CA ASN A 36 4.55 17.49 4.20
C ASN A 36 4.81 16.18 4.98
N ASP A 37 4.82 15.08 4.24
CA ASP A 37 4.93 13.74 4.79
C ASP A 37 6.35 13.51 5.33
N GLN A 38 6.45 13.33 6.65
CA GLN A 38 7.72 13.22 7.37
C GLN A 38 8.53 11.98 6.94
N PHE A 39 7.87 10.93 6.45
CA PHE A 39 8.56 9.73 5.97
C PHE A 39 9.44 9.99 4.74
N PHE A 40 9.17 11.07 4.00
CA PHE A 40 9.84 11.41 2.74
C PHE A 40 10.75 12.62 2.82
N LEU A 41 10.80 13.30 3.96
CA LEU A 41 11.63 14.48 4.14
C LEU A 41 13.12 14.11 4.27
N PRO A 42 14.04 14.95 3.77
CA PRO A 42 15.45 14.78 4.05
C PRO A 42 15.75 14.98 5.56
N PRO A 43 16.89 14.49 6.06
CA PRO A 43 17.35 14.78 7.42
C PRO A 43 17.26 16.30 7.69
N PRO A 44 16.71 16.75 8.83
CA PRO A 44 16.67 16.09 10.14
C PRO A 44 15.40 15.30 10.49
N ALA A 45 14.50 15.03 9.53
CA ALA A 45 13.29 14.24 9.82
C ALA A 45 13.64 12.82 10.31
N GLU A 46 13.12 12.43 11.47
CA GLU A 46 13.32 11.09 12.03
C GLU A 46 12.38 10.10 11.33
N VAL A 47 12.94 9.32 10.40
CA VAL A 47 12.20 8.21 9.76
C VAL A 47 12.20 7.02 10.72
N PRO A 48 11.03 6.49 11.11
CA PRO A 48 10.96 5.35 12.00
C PRO A 48 11.62 4.09 11.42
N ASN A 49 12.25 3.29 12.29
CA ASN A 49 12.99 2.10 11.90
C ASN A 49 12.15 1.02 11.18
N PHE A 50 10.83 1.06 11.33
CA PHE A 50 9.92 0.12 10.63
C PHE A 50 9.70 0.50 9.16
N PHE A 51 9.89 1.76 8.78
CA PHE A 51 9.55 2.24 7.44
C PHE A 51 10.38 1.57 6.33
N PRO A 52 11.72 1.38 6.48
CA PRO A 52 12.51 0.62 5.51
C PRO A 52 12.03 -0.84 5.33
N LEU A 53 11.53 -1.47 6.40
CA LEU A 53 10.98 -2.83 6.31
C LEU A 53 9.68 -2.85 5.50
N PHE A 54 8.82 -1.84 5.65
CA PHE A 54 7.60 -1.74 4.85
C PHE A 54 7.91 -1.42 3.38
N ALA A 55 8.87 -0.55 3.11
CA ALA A 55 9.36 -0.31 1.75
C ALA A 55 9.94 -1.59 1.11
N PHE A 56 10.63 -2.42 1.90
CA PHE A 56 11.08 -3.74 1.45
C PHE A 56 9.89 -4.65 1.08
N PHE A 57 8.91 -4.81 1.97
CA PHE A 57 7.70 -5.59 1.66
C PHE A 57 6.93 -5.05 0.46
N GLU A 58 6.90 -3.74 0.28
CA GLU A 58 6.30 -3.13 -0.90
C GLU A 58 7.03 -3.58 -2.17
N LEU A 59 8.36 -3.53 -2.17
CA LEU A 59 9.17 -3.93 -3.32
C LEU A 59 9.03 -5.41 -3.67
N ILE A 60 9.11 -6.29 -2.67
CA ILE A 60 9.18 -7.74 -2.90
C ILE A 60 7.81 -8.41 -3.00
N PHE A 61 6.77 -7.82 -2.40
CA PHE A 61 5.47 -8.45 -2.27
C PHE A 61 4.36 -7.57 -2.85
N HIS A 62 4.16 -6.36 -2.33
CA HIS A 62 3.01 -5.56 -2.77
C HIS A 62 3.08 -5.18 -4.26
N LEU A 63 4.25 -4.80 -4.76
CA LEU A 63 4.42 -4.37 -6.14
C LEU A 63 4.27 -5.52 -7.14
N PRO A 64 4.94 -6.68 -6.98
CA PRO A 64 4.70 -7.83 -7.85
C PRO A 64 3.26 -8.34 -7.81
N VAL A 65 2.67 -8.43 -6.62
CA VAL A 65 1.30 -8.93 -6.43
C VAL A 65 0.28 -7.94 -7.01
N SER A 66 0.45 -6.62 -6.85
CA SER A 66 -0.46 -5.63 -7.43
C SER A 66 -0.42 -5.63 -8.97
N ILE A 67 0.76 -5.72 -9.59
CA ILE A 67 0.89 -5.84 -11.05
C ILE A 67 0.19 -7.10 -11.55
N TRP A 68 0.43 -8.24 -10.87
CA TRP A 68 -0.23 -9.48 -11.19
C TRP A 68 -1.75 -9.40 -10.98
N ALA A 69 -2.22 -8.81 -9.87
CA ALA A 69 -3.62 -8.70 -9.50
C ALA A 69 -4.40 -7.86 -10.51
N VAL A 70 -3.85 -6.73 -10.95
CA VAL A 70 -4.46 -5.91 -12.00
C VAL A 70 -4.62 -6.72 -13.28
N ARG A 71 -3.57 -7.45 -13.69
CA ARG A 71 -3.64 -8.30 -14.89
C ARG A 71 -4.63 -9.46 -14.72
N ALA A 72 -4.64 -10.11 -13.56
CA ALA A 72 -5.54 -11.22 -13.24
C ALA A 72 -7.01 -10.75 -13.22
N LEU A 73 -7.30 -9.62 -12.59
CA LEU A 73 -8.64 -9.02 -12.59
C LEU A 73 -9.05 -8.62 -14.01
N TRP A 74 -8.19 -7.95 -14.77
CA TRP A 74 -8.46 -7.54 -16.14
C TRP A 74 -8.77 -8.73 -17.06
N SER A 75 -7.97 -9.80 -16.96
CA SER A 75 -8.15 -11.03 -17.75
C SER A 75 -9.28 -11.94 -17.25
N GLY A 76 -9.68 -11.76 -15.99
CA GLY A 76 -10.63 -12.61 -15.27
C GLY A 76 -12.05 -12.05 -15.17
N LEU A 77 -12.32 -10.86 -15.74
CA LEU A 77 -13.66 -10.28 -15.85
C LEU A 77 -14.61 -11.29 -16.52
N GLY A 78 -15.34 -12.06 -15.70
CA GLY A 78 -16.34 -13.05 -16.14
C GLY A 78 -16.13 -14.50 -15.69
N ARG A 79 -14.91 -14.94 -15.29
CA ARG A 79 -14.66 -16.34 -14.87
C ARG A 79 -14.45 -16.54 -13.37
N GLY A 80 -14.34 -15.46 -12.61
CA GLY A 80 -14.00 -15.52 -11.18
C GLY A 80 -12.52 -15.84 -10.96
N LEU A 81 -12.00 -15.44 -9.79
CA LEU A 81 -10.63 -15.77 -9.39
C LEU A 81 -10.56 -17.21 -8.85
N PRO A 82 -9.46 -17.94 -9.09
CA PRO A 82 -9.27 -19.23 -8.45
C PRO A 82 -9.05 -19.05 -6.94
N GLY A 83 -9.40 -20.06 -6.13
CA GLY A 83 -9.32 -19.94 -4.66
C GLY A 83 -7.91 -19.64 -4.12
N SER A 84 -6.85 -20.08 -4.82
CA SER A 84 -5.47 -19.72 -4.48
C SER A 84 -5.19 -18.22 -4.66
N SER A 85 -5.76 -17.61 -5.70
CA SER A 85 -5.67 -16.16 -5.93
C SER A 85 -6.43 -15.38 -4.87
N GLU A 86 -7.61 -15.85 -4.47
CA GLU A 86 -8.39 -15.22 -3.40
C GLU A 86 -7.63 -15.22 -2.06
N LEU A 87 -6.94 -16.33 -1.73
CA LEU A 87 -6.08 -16.40 -0.55
C LEU A 87 -4.87 -15.46 -0.65
N LEU A 88 -4.22 -15.37 -1.81
CA LEU A 88 -3.10 -14.45 -2.01
C LEU A 88 -3.55 -12.99 -1.83
N LEU A 89 -4.71 -12.63 -2.41
CA LEU A 89 -5.27 -11.29 -2.29
C LEU A 89 -5.76 -10.98 -0.86
N LEU A 90 -6.21 -11.99 -0.11
CA LEU A 90 -6.52 -11.84 1.32
C LEU A 90 -5.28 -11.46 2.13
N ILE A 91 -4.17 -12.19 1.94
CA ILE A 91 -2.90 -11.89 2.62
C ILE A 91 -2.40 -10.50 2.22
N TYR A 92 -2.43 -10.19 0.92
CA TYR A 92 -2.06 -8.89 0.38
C TYR A 92 -2.89 -7.76 1.00
N GLY A 93 -4.22 -7.88 1.01
CA GLY A 93 -5.12 -6.87 1.55
C GLY A 93 -4.87 -6.64 3.04
N PHE A 94 -4.73 -7.72 3.81
CA PHE A 94 -4.50 -7.64 5.25
C PHE A 94 -3.15 -7.01 5.59
N GLN A 95 -2.07 -7.44 4.92
CA GLN A 95 -0.74 -6.86 5.11
C GLN A 95 -0.71 -5.39 4.71
N THR A 96 -1.37 -5.03 3.60
CA THR A 96 -1.52 -3.63 3.16
C THR A 96 -2.29 -2.80 4.20
N ALA A 97 -3.37 -3.34 4.77
CA ALA A 97 -4.15 -2.65 5.79
C ALA A 97 -3.34 -2.40 7.07
N ILE A 98 -2.58 -3.39 7.56
CA ILE A 98 -1.74 -3.24 8.76
C ILE A 98 -0.63 -2.22 8.52
N THR A 99 0.12 -2.36 7.44
CA THR A 99 1.24 -1.44 7.14
C THR A 99 0.74 0.00 6.99
N THR A 100 -0.38 0.19 6.29
CA THR A 100 -1.02 1.51 6.17
C THR A 100 -1.52 2.03 7.52
N LEU A 101 -2.15 1.19 8.34
CA LEU A 101 -2.61 1.58 9.67
C LEU A 101 -1.45 2.00 10.58
N THR A 102 -0.31 1.30 10.53
CA THR A 102 0.89 1.69 11.27
C THR A 102 1.40 3.06 10.81
N CYS A 103 1.45 3.32 9.50
CA CYS A 103 1.83 4.64 8.98
C CYS A 103 0.82 5.74 9.39
N MET A 104 -0.49 5.43 9.37
CA MET A 104 -1.54 6.36 9.83
C MET A 104 -1.41 6.67 11.32
N TYR A 105 -1.10 5.66 12.14
CA TYR A 105 -0.93 5.81 13.58
C TYR A 105 0.29 6.69 13.90
N GLU A 106 1.42 6.43 13.24
CA GLU A 106 2.61 7.27 13.37
C GLU A 106 2.35 8.71 12.90
N ALA A 107 1.70 8.88 11.75
CA ALA A 107 1.30 10.19 11.25
C ALA A 107 0.34 10.92 12.22
N ALA A 108 -0.48 10.16 12.96
CA ALA A 108 -1.34 10.69 14.00
C ALA A 108 -0.56 11.18 15.24
N LEU A 109 0.67 10.73 15.45
CA LEU A 109 1.53 11.13 16.57
C LEU A 109 2.48 12.29 16.23
N TRP A 110 2.59 12.69 14.96
CA TRP A 110 3.43 13.83 14.58
C TRP A 110 3.01 15.13 15.27
N ASP A 111 4.04 15.90 15.65
CA ASP A 111 3.91 17.18 16.34
C ASP A 111 3.11 18.17 15.46
N PRO A 112 2.03 18.78 15.99
CA PRO A 112 1.30 19.85 15.31
C PRO A 112 2.16 21.05 14.89
N ALA A 113 3.33 21.26 15.51
CA ALA A 113 4.29 22.29 15.14
C ALA A 113 5.04 21.96 13.83
N VAL A 114 5.09 20.68 13.45
CA VAL A 114 5.78 20.19 12.24
C VAL A 114 4.79 19.92 11.11
N VAL A 115 3.62 19.36 11.42
CA VAL A 115 2.56 19.07 10.44
C VAL A 115 1.26 19.71 10.89
N SER A 116 0.71 20.62 10.07
CA SER A 116 -0.52 21.33 10.42
C SER A 116 -1.71 20.38 10.48
N PHE A 117 -2.75 20.76 11.23
CA PHE A 117 -3.97 19.96 11.35
C PHE A 117 -4.63 19.70 9.98
N GLU A 118 -4.64 20.69 9.08
CA GLU A 118 -5.17 20.53 7.73
C GLU A 118 -4.35 19.57 6.87
N GLN A 119 -3.02 19.64 6.94
CA GLN A 119 -2.15 18.70 6.23
C GLN A 119 -2.37 17.27 6.74
N LYS A 120 -2.53 17.12 8.05
CA LYS A 120 -2.79 15.84 8.70
C LYS A 120 -4.14 15.24 8.31
N THR A 121 -5.21 16.04 8.22
CA THR A 121 -6.52 15.54 7.78
C THR A 121 -6.54 15.16 6.31
N VAL A 122 -5.87 15.93 5.45
CA VAL A 122 -5.77 15.61 4.02
C VAL A 122 -4.91 14.36 3.78
N LEU A 123 -3.78 14.22 4.48
CA LEU A 123 -2.88 13.07 4.37
C LEU A 123 -3.50 11.79 4.98
N VAL A 124 -3.92 11.85 6.24
CA VAL A 124 -4.43 10.67 6.97
C VAL A 124 -5.85 10.33 6.54
N GLY A 125 -6.72 11.33 6.38
CA GLY A 125 -8.12 11.13 6.00
C GLY A 125 -8.30 10.88 4.50
N GLY A 126 -7.56 11.59 3.66
CA GLY A 126 -7.66 11.47 2.21
C GLY A 126 -6.83 10.32 1.66
N LEU A 127 -5.50 10.49 1.63
CA LEU A 127 -4.60 9.57 0.94
C LEU A 127 -4.49 8.22 1.65
N TYR A 128 -4.07 8.22 2.92
CA TYR A 128 -3.92 6.99 3.69
C TYR A 128 -5.25 6.36 4.05
N GLY A 129 -6.26 7.16 4.39
CA GLY A 129 -7.61 6.69 4.70
C GLY A 129 -8.27 6.01 3.50
N GLY A 130 -8.19 6.61 2.30
CA GLY A 130 -8.72 6.01 1.08
C GLY A 130 -8.02 4.68 0.73
N TYR A 131 -6.70 4.64 0.87
CA TYR A 131 -5.92 3.43 0.62
C TYR A 131 -6.21 2.31 1.64
N PHE A 132 -6.31 2.68 2.92
CA PHE A 132 -6.69 1.77 4.00
C PHE A 132 -8.11 1.21 3.78
N ALA A 133 -9.07 2.05 3.44
CA ALA A 133 -10.44 1.61 3.15
C ALA A 133 -10.48 0.61 2.00
N LEU A 134 -9.73 0.86 0.92
CA LEU A 134 -9.62 -0.07 -0.21
C LEU A 134 -9.00 -1.41 0.23
N ALA A 135 -7.92 -1.38 1.03
CA ALA A 135 -7.27 -2.58 1.54
C ALA A 135 -8.20 -3.40 2.45
N VAL A 136 -8.97 -2.75 3.32
CA VAL A 136 -9.97 -3.41 4.18
C VAL A 136 -11.08 -4.04 3.36
N VAL A 137 -11.65 -3.32 2.39
CA VAL A 137 -12.71 -3.84 1.51
C VAL A 137 -12.22 -5.07 0.74
N LEU A 138 -11.01 -5.00 0.17
CA LEU A 138 -10.40 -6.15 -0.51
C LEU A 138 -10.25 -7.35 0.43
N THR A 139 -9.76 -7.12 1.64
CA THR A 139 -9.57 -8.18 2.66
C THR A 139 -10.89 -8.86 2.99
N VAL A 140 -11.94 -8.07 3.24
CA VAL A 140 -13.28 -8.58 3.59
C VAL A 140 -13.92 -9.33 2.43
N ASP A 141 -13.84 -8.81 1.20
CA ASP A 141 -14.39 -9.48 0.01
C ASP A 141 -13.70 -10.83 -0.23
N MET A 142 -12.36 -10.88 -0.15
CA MET A 142 -11.61 -12.13 -0.32
C MET A 142 -11.90 -13.13 0.81
N TYR A 143 -11.97 -12.66 2.06
CA TYR A 143 -12.33 -13.51 3.19
C TYR A 143 -13.71 -14.14 3.02
N ALA A 144 -14.72 -13.35 2.63
CA ALA A 144 -16.07 -13.82 2.40
C ALA A 144 -16.14 -14.88 1.28
N ARG A 145 -15.42 -14.67 0.18
CA ARG A 145 -15.33 -15.64 -0.93
C ARG A 145 -14.71 -16.96 -0.49
N VAL A 146 -13.57 -16.89 0.22
CA VAL A 146 -12.89 -18.08 0.74
C VAL A 146 -13.79 -18.84 1.72
N LEU A 147 -14.44 -18.14 2.65
CA LEU A 147 -15.35 -18.74 3.61
C LEU A 147 -16.53 -19.45 2.91
N ASN A 148 -17.13 -18.83 1.89
CA ASN A 148 -18.21 -19.43 1.11
C ASN A 148 -17.75 -20.70 0.38
N ARG A 149 -16.53 -20.73 -0.17
CA ARG A 149 -15.95 -21.94 -0.79
C ARG A 149 -15.70 -23.06 0.22
N LEU A 150 -15.24 -22.73 1.42
CA LEU A 150 -15.04 -23.70 2.50
C LEU A 150 -16.39 -24.29 2.95
N ASN A 151 -17.39 -23.43 3.15
CA ASN A 151 -18.74 -23.86 3.56
C ASN A 151 -19.40 -24.78 2.52
N THR A 152 -19.30 -24.46 1.23
CA THR A 152 -19.83 -25.31 0.15
C THR A 152 -19.11 -26.66 0.07
N THR A 153 -17.78 -26.67 0.21
CA THR A 153 -16.99 -27.92 0.24
C THR A 153 -17.36 -28.79 1.44
N ASN A 154 -17.52 -28.19 2.62
CA ASN A 154 -17.92 -28.91 3.84
C ASN A 154 -19.34 -29.47 3.74
N ALA A 155 -20.28 -28.73 3.12
CA ALA A 155 -21.63 -29.22 2.87
C ALA A 155 -21.64 -30.42 1.91
N ALA A 156 -20.87 -30.35 0.81
CA ALA A 156 -20.73 -31.47 -0.13
C ALA A 156 -20.20 -32.74 0.55
N LYS A 157 -19.18 -32.61 1.41
CA LYS A 157 -18.63 -33.74 2.19
C LYS A 157 -19.62 -34.36 3.19
N LYS A 158 -20.59 -33.59 3.72
CA LYS A 158 -21.62 -34.13 4.63
C LYS A 158 -22.71 -34.91 3.91
N THR A 159 -22.81 -34.78 2.58
CA THR A 159 -23.87 -35.38 1.76
C THR A 159 -23.40 -36.66 1.03
N GLN A 160 -22.11 -37.00 1.14
CA GLN A 160 -21.47 -38.17 0.55
C GLN A 160 -21.10 -39.18 1.64
#